data_AF-A0A1R1LKQ5-F1
#
_entry.id   AF-A0A1R1LKQ5-F1
#
_cell.length_a   1.000
_cell.length_b   1.000
_cell.length_c   1.000
_cell.angle_alpha   90.00
_cell.angle_beta   90.00
_cell.angle_gamma   90.00
#
_symmetry.space_group_name_H-M   'P 1'
#
loop_
_entity.id
_entity.type
_entity.pdbx_description
1 polymer ?
#
loop_
_entity_poly.entity_id
_entity_poly.type
_entity_poly.pdbx_seq_one_letter_code
_entity_poly.pdbx_strand_id
1 'polypeptide(L)'
;MPADDHIFTPADDSLESRVAAYKNVMQAHQNVERSLELAHDEEWGDRLGSVEEIRYAQMVTQNSLSLAAKSLQSSELSQAKDRGLLSVDDLKKINAIKAKSELQEQRQNRQAHTKKTQKTHGFFKK
;
A
#
# COMPACT_ATOMS: atom_id res chain seq x y z
N MET A 1 0.18 -0.68 16.57
CA MET A 1 -0.17 -1.46 15.37
C MET A 1 1.10 -1.61 14.55
N PRO A 2 1.51 -2.84 14.18
CA PRO A 2 2.74 -3.04 13.41
C PRO A 2 2.57 -2.36 12.06
N ALA A 3 3.49 -1.47 11.71
CA ALA A 3 3.47 -0.79 10.41
C ALA A 3 3.83 -1.73 9.25
N ASP A 4 4.22 -2.97 9.56
CA ASP A 4 4.83 -3.93 8.63
C ASP A 4 3.91 -5.09 8.24
N ASP A 5 2.68 -5.17 8.78
CA ASP A 5 1.76 -6.26 8.41
C ASP A 5 1.36 -6.14 6.93
N HIS A 6 1.54 -7.24 6.18
CA HIS A 6 1.18 -7.31 4.77
C HIS A 6 0.76 -8.73 4.35
N ILE A 7 -0.01 -8.80 3.27
CA ILE A 7 -0.45 -10.02 2.59
C ILE A 7 0.23 -10.21 1.23
N PHE A 8 1.14 -9.31 0.85
CA PHE A 8 1.96 -9.47 -0.35
C PHE A 8 2.92 -10.65 -0.19
N THR A 9 2.63 -11.76 -0.87
CA THR A 9 3.34 -13.04 -0.73
C THR A 9 3.51 -13.69 -2.12
N PRO A 10 4.45 -13.20 -2.95
CA PRO A 10 4.78 -13.88 -4.20
C PRO A 10 5.37 -15.26 -3.90
N ALA A 11 5.09 -16.24 -4.75
CA ALA A 11 5.60 -17.60 -4.61
C ALA A 11 7.11 -17.69 -4.89
N ASP A 12 7.64 -16.78 -5.71
CA ASP A 12 9.05 -16.65 -6.08
C ASP A 12 9.33 -15.22 -6.59
N ASP A 13 10.58 -14.95 -6.97
CA ASP A 13 11.02 -13.63 -7.44
C ASP A 13 10.67 -13.33 -8.92
N SER A 14 10.00 -14.26 -9.62
CA SER A 14 9.63 -14.06 -11.02
C SER A 14 8.66 -12.88 -11.18
N LEU A 15 8.68 -12.29 -12.37
CA LEU A 15 7.77 -11.19 -12.72
C LEU A 15 6.31 -11.65 -12.63
N GLU A 16 6.03 -12.84 -13.15
CA GLU A 16 4.72 -13.48 -13.17
C GLU A 16 4.19 -13.65 -11.75
N SER A 17 5.02 -14.16 -10.84
CA SER A 17 4.65 -14.39 -9.45
C SER A 17 4.40 -13.09 -8.68
N ARG A 18 5.27 -12.08 -8.86
CA ARG A 18 5.06 -10.75 -8.28
C ARG A 18 3.82 -10.04 -8.83
N VAL A 19 3.53 -10.17 -10.12
CA VAL A 19 2.31 -9.63 -10.74
C VAL A 19 1.06 -10.35 -10.24
N ALA A 20 1.10 -11.68 -10.10
CA ALA A 20 -0.02 -12.44 -9.54
C ALA A 20 -0.29 -12.04 -8.09
N ALA A 21 0.76 -11.93 -7.26
CA ALA A 21 0.64 -11.46 -5.89
C ALA A 21 0.08 -10.03 -5.83
N TYR A 22 0.53 -9.11 -6.70
CA TYR A 22 -0.03 -7.77 -6.80
C TYR A 22 -1.55 -7.79 -7.08
N LYS A 23 -2.01 -8.62 -8.03
CA LYS A 23 -3.44 -8.73 -8.35
C LYS A 23 -4.26 -9.26 -7.17
N ASN A 24 -3.75 -10.26 -6.46
CA ASN A 24 -4.41 -10.79 -5.26
C ASN A 24 -4.57 -9.72 -4.18
N VAL A 25 -3.51 -8.94 -3.94
CA VAL A 25 -3.55 -7.83 -2.99
C VAL A 25 -4.54 -6.76 -3.44
N MET A 26 -4.57 -6.41 -4.74
CA MET A 26 -5.52 -5.44 -5.29
C MET A 26 -6.96 -5.90 -5.11
N GLN A 27 -7.26 -7.18 -5.37
CA GLN A 27 -8.58 -7.74 -5.15
C GLN A 27 -8.97 -7.72 -3.66
N ALA A 28 -8.05 -8.09 -2.77
CA ALA A 28 -8.28 -8.00 -1.33
C ALA A 28 -8.56 -6.55 -0.89
N HIS A 29 -7.81 -5.57 -1.41
CA HIS A 29 -8.04 -4.16 -1.15
C HIS A 29 -9.44 -3.71 -1.58
N GLN A 30 -9.86 -4.05 -2.80
CA GLN A 30 -11.20 -3.73 -3.31
C GLN A 30 -12.32 -4.38 -2.48
N ASN A 31 -12.12 -5.60 -1.99
CA ASN A 31 -13.08 -6.26 -1.11
C ASN A 31 -13.20 -5.56 0.23
N VAL A 32 -12.09 -5.08 0.79
CA VAL A 32 -12.09 -4.29 2.03
C VAL A 32 -12.75 -2.93 1.82
N GLU A 33 -12.47 -2.23 0.71
CA GLU A 33 -13.14 -0.97 0.38
C GLU A 33 -14.66 -1.16 0.29
N ARG A 34 -15.12 -2.22 -0.40
CA ARG A 34 -16.54 -2.57 -0.45
C ARG A 34 -17.11 -2.90 0.93
N SER A 35 -16.34 -3.57 1.78
CA SER A 35 -16.77 -3.89 3.15
C SER A 35 -16.93 -2.61 3.99
N LEU A 36 -16.09 -1.58 3.78
CA LEU A 36 -16.26 -0.28 4.45
C LEU A 36 -17.51 0.44 3.96
N GLU A 37 -17.80 0.41 2.66
CA GLU A 37 -19.00 1.01 2.08
C GLU A 37 -20.28 0.38 2.64
N LEU A 38 -20.25 -0.94 2.87
CA LEU A 38 -21.37 -1.72 3.40
C LEU A 38 -21.38 -1.84 4.93
N ALA A 39 -20.40 -1.28 5.64
CA ALA A 39 -20.28 -1.45 7.09
C ALA A 39 -21.44 -0.83 7.89
N HIS A 40 -22.21 0.07 7.27
CA HIS A 40 -23.40 0.70 7.85
C HIS A 40 -24.71 0.21 7.23
N ASP A 41 -24.64 -0.80 6.36
CA ASP A 41 -25.81 -1.44 5.77
C ASP A 41 -26.39 -2.46 6.76
N GLU A 42 -27.70 -2.40 7.02
CA GLU A 42 -28.37 -3.27 8.00
C GLU A 42 -28.29 -4.77 7.63
N GLU A 43 -28.16 -5.10 6.34
CA GLU A 43 -28.06 -6.50 5.88
C GLU A 43 -26.64 -7.08 6.05
N TRP A 44 -25.63 -6.21 5.98
CA TRP A 44 -24.22 -6.61 5.90
C TRP A 44 -23.40 -6.29 7.15
N GLY A 45 -23.80 -5.30 7.95
CA GLY A 45 -23.05 -4.82 9.10
C GLY A 45 -22.66 -5.93 10.10
N ASP A 46 -23.59 -6.84 10.40
CA ASP A 46 -23.35 -7.94 11.34
C ASP A 46 -22.51 -9.10 10.76
N ARG A 47 -22.21 -9.07 9.44
CA ARG A 47 -21.48 -10.14 8.74
C ARG A 47 -20.05 -9.77 8.35
N LEU A 48 -19.77 -8.49 8.21
CA LEU A 48 -18.48 -7.98 7.71
C LEU A 48 -17.41 -7.84 8.80
N GLY A 49 -17.78 -8.09 10.07
CA GLY A 49 -16.95 -7.81 11.23
C GLY A 49 -17.10 -6.38 11.73
N SER A 50 -16.32 -6.01 12.75
CA SER A 50 -16.34 -4.65 13.29
C SER A 50 -15.70 -3.64 12.32
N VAL A 51 -16.13 -2.39 12.39
CA VAL A 51 -15.55 -1.29 11.58
C VAL A 51 -14.04 -1.16 11.84
N GLU A 52 -13.60 -1.40 13.08
CA GLU A 52 -12.20 -1.41 13.49
C GLU A 52 -11.39 -2.49 12.76
N GLU A 53 -11.92 -3.71 12.64
CA GLU A 53 -11.29 -4.81 11.92
C GLU A 53 -11.19 -4.52 10.43
N ILE A 54 -12.25 -3.96 9.83
CA ILE A 54 -12.25 -3.58 8.41
C ILE A 54 -11.23 -2.46 8.15
N ARG A 55 -11.12 -1.48 9.03
CA ARG A 55 -10.09 -0.42 8.95
C ARG A 55 -8.68 -0.97 9.11
N TYR A 56 -8.48 -1.93 10.01
CA TYR A 56 -7.19 -2.59 10.14
C TYR A 56 -6.84 -3.38 8.87
N ALA A 57 -7.79 -4.13 8.30
CA ALA A 57 -7.61 -4.80 7.01
C ALA A 57 -7.31 -3.81 5.87
N GLN A 58 -7.91 -2.61 5.90
CA GLN A 58 -7.64 -1.57 4.92
C GLN A 58 -6.18 -1.09 5.02
N MET A 59 -5.69 -0.88 6.24
CA MET A 59 -4.29 -0.53 6.48
C MET A 59 -3.34 -1.62 5.96
N VAL A 60 -3.60 -2.89 6.29
CA VAL A 60 -2.78 -4.04 5.85
C VAL A 60 -2.76 -4.14 4.32
N THR A 61 -3.91 -4.03 3.67
CA THR A 61 -3.99 -4.09 2.19
C THR A 61 -3.31 -2.89 1.51
N GLN A 62 -3.39 -1.69 2.09
CA GLN A 62 -2.66 -0.52 1.60
C GLN A 62 -1.14 -0.67 1.71
N ASN A 63 -0.65 -1.18 2.84
CA ASN A 63 0.77 -1.49 3.03
C ASN A 63 1.24 -2.54 2.01
N SER A 64 0.45 -3.60 1.86
CA SER A 64 0.71 -4.66 0.88
C SER A 64 0.77 -4.14 -0.55
N LEU A 65 -0.12 -3.22 -0.94
CA LEU A 65 -0.10 -2.60 -2.26
C LEU A 65 1.15 -1.74 -2.48
N SER A 66 1.59 -1.00 -1.47
CA SER A 66 2.83 -0.21 -1.56
C SER A 66 4.04 -1.13 -1.77
N LEU A 67 4.15 -2.21 -0.99
CA LEU A 67 5.21 -3.21 -1.13
C LEU A 67 5.18 -3.88 -2.50
N ALA A 68 4.02 -4.36 -2.93
CA ALA A 68 3.83 -5.00 -4.22
C ALA A 68 4.21 -4.05 -5.38
N ALA A 69 3.73 -2.80 -5.34
CA ALA A 69 4.05 -1.81 -6.35
C ALA A 69 5.55 -1.49 -6.40
N LYS A 70 6.20 -1.33 -5.24
CA LYS A 70 7.66 -1.10 -5.15
C LYS A 70 8.47 -2.29 -5.64
N SER A 71 7.96 -3.51 -5.49
CA SER A 71 8.64 -4.72 -5.95
C SER A 71 8.80 -4.77 -7.46
N LEU A 72 7.92 -4.12 -8.24
CA LEU A 72 7.94 -4.13 -9.70
C LEU A 72 8.74 -2.95 -10.25
N GLN A 73 9.74 -3.18 -11.10
CA GLN A 73 10.52 -2.12 -11.74
C GLN A 73 9.83 -1.54 -12.98
N SER A 74 10.24 -0.35 -13.43
CA SER A 74 9.64 0.29 -14.62
C SER A 74 9.82 -0.54 -15.90
N SER A 75 10.98 -1.19 -16.06
CA SER A 75 11.24 -2.13 -17.16
C SER A 75 10.31 -3.35 -17.12
N GLU A 76 10.10 -3.89 -15.92
CA GLU A 76 9.22 -5.03 -15.65
C GLU A 76 7.75 -4.69 -15.88
N LEU A 77 7.32 -3.46 -15.59
CA LEU A 77 5.96 -3.00 -15.90
C LEU A 77 5.68 -2.97 -17.40
N SER A 78 6.66 -2.53 -18.21
CA SER A 78 6.53 -2.62 -19.67
C SER A 78 6.45 -4.08 -20.12
N GLN A 79 7.35 -4.94 -19.62
CA GLN A 79 7.35 -6.37 -19.97
C GLN A 79 6.05 -7.06 -19.57
N ALA A 80 5.52 -6.78 -18.38
CA ALA A 80 4.27 -7.35 -17.89
C ALA A 80 3.07 -6.91 -18.75
N LYS A 81 3.07 -5.66 -19.24
CA LYS A 81 2.07 -5.19 -20.21
C LYS A 81 2.19 -5.90 -21.55
N ASP A 82 3.41 -5.98 -22.09
CA ASP A 82 3.66 -6.58 -23.41
C ASP A 82 3.34 -8.08 -23.41
N ARG A 83 3.51 -8.76 -22.27
CA ARG A 83 3.11 -10.16 -22.03
C ARG A 83 1.63 -10.32 -21.67
N GLY A 84 0.84 -9.25 -21.58
CA GLY A 84 -0.58 -9.30 -21.21
C GLY A 84 -0.85 -9.64 -19.74
N LEU A 85 0.17 -9.62 -18.89
CA LEU A 85 0.04 -9.89 -17.45
C LEU A 85 -0.60 -8.71 -16.71
N LEU A 86 -0.38 -7.48 -17.17
CA LEU A 86 -0.99 -6.26 -16.62
C LEU A 86 -1.75 -5.50 -17.70
N SER A 87 -2.91 -4.96 -17.32
CA SER A 87 -3.66 -4.02 -18.16
C SER A 87 -3.09 -2.60 -18.06
N VAL A 88 -3.49 -1.73 -18.98
CA VAL A 88 -3.14 -0.29 -18.93
C VAL A 88 -3.66 0.36 -17.64
N ASP A 89 -4.80 -0.08 -17.12
CA ASP A 89 -5.37 0.47 -15.90
C ASP A 89 -4.62 -0.03 -14.66
N ASP A 90 -4.11 -1.27 -14.66
CA ASP A 90 -3.23 -1.74 -13.60
C ASP A 90 -1.93 -0.91 -13.54
N LEU A 91 -1.35 -0.59 -14.69
CA LEU A 91 -0.16 0.27 -14.77
C LEU A 91 -0.43 1.66 -14.16
N LYS A 92 -1.58 2.27 -14.48
CA LYS A 92 -1.97 3.56 -13.89
C LYS A 92 -2.08 3.47 -12.37
N LYS A 93 -2.71 2.41 -11.85
CA LYS A 93 -2.86 2.18 -10.41
C LYS A 93 -1.51 1.99 -9.73
N ILE A 94 -0.63 1.15 -10.29
CA ILE A 94 0.73 0.92 -9.76
C ILE A 94 1.50 2.24 -9.70
N ASN A 95 1.50 3.02 -10.77
CA ASN A 95 2.21 4.29 -10.83
C ASN A 95 1.64 5.30 -9.83
N ALA A 96 0.32 5.36 -9.66
CA ALA A 96 -0.32 6.22 -8.66
C ALA A 96 0.09 5.82 -7.22
N ILE A 97 0.13 4.51 -6.92
CA ILE A 97 0.57 3.99 -5.62
C ILE A 97 2.03 4.34 -5.35
N LYS A 98 2.91 4.17 -6.34
CA LYS A 98 4.34 4.55 -6.24
C LYS A 98 4.50 6.04 -5.96
N ALA A 99 3.87 6.90 -6.76
CA ALA A 99 3.93 8.34 -6.58
C ALA A 99 3.42 8.79 -5.20
N LYS A 100 2.32 8.18 -4.71
CA LYS A 100 1.79 8.46 -3.37
C LYS A 100 2.78 8.03 -2.27
N SER A 101 3.42 6.88 -2.43
CA SER A 101 4.39 6.35 -1.46
C SER A 101 5.63 7.24 -1.39
N GLU A 102 6.17 7.67 -2.53
CA GLU A 102 7.30 8.61 -2.60
C GLU A 102 6.98 9.95 -1.92
N LEU A 103 5.79 10.50 -2.17
CA LEU A 103 5.35 11.75 -1.52
C LEU A 103 5.23 11.60 0.00
N GLN A 104 4.76 10.46 0.48
CA GLN A 104 4.67 10.19 1.92
C GLN A 104 6.06 10.08 2.56
N GLU A 105 6.99 9.37 1.95
CA GLU A 105 8.38 9.25 2.42
C GLU A 105 9.08 10.61 2.47
N GLN A 106 8.90 11.44 1.43
CA GLN A 106 9.45 12.80 1.42
C GLN A 106 8.90 13.66 2.56
N ARG A 107 7.59 13.56 2.87
CA ARG A 107 6.97 14.28 3.97
C ARG A 107 7.53 13.83 5.33
N GLN A 108 7.72 12.53 5.53
CA GLN A 108 8.31 11.99 6.76
C GLN A 108 9.77 12.44 6.93
N ASN A 109 10.57 12.40 5.87
CA ASN A 109 11.96 12.86 5.89
C ASN A 109 12.09 14.35 6.22
N ARG A 110 11.20 15.20 5.67
CA ARG A 110 11.16 16.63 6.01
C ARG A 110 10.82 16.88 7.48
N GLN A 111 9.86 16.12 8.05
CA GLN A 111 9.50 16.23 9.47
C GLN A 111 10.58 15.69 10.41
N ALA A 112 11.34 14.67 9.99
CA ALA A 112 12.47 14.16 10.76
C ALA A 112 13.63 15.17 10.82
N HIS A 113 13.89 15.88 9.72
CA HIS A 113 14.90 16.93 9.66
C HIS A 113 14.57 18.13 10.55
N THR A 114 13.33 18.61 10.58
CA THR A 114 12.94 19.75 11.45
C THR A 114 13.05 19.41 12.94
N LYS A 115 12.76 18.16 13.34
CA LYS A 115 12.92 17.70 14.73
C LYS A 115 14.39 17.61 15.18
N LYS A 116 15.33 17.29 14.27
CA LYS A 116 16.76 17.24 14.60
C LYS A 116 17.34 18.65 14.84
N THR A 117 16.91 19.65 14.07
CA THR A 117 17.41 21.04 14.19
C THR A 117 16.92 21.73 15.47
N GLN A 118 15.74 21.38 16.00
CA GLN A 118 15.26 21.95 17.27
C GLN A 118 15.97 21.38 18.51
N LYS A 119 16.48 20.15 18.46
CA LYS A 119 17.21 19.55 19.59
C LYS A 119 18.62 20.12 19.78
N THR A 120 19.25 20.66 18.74
CA THR A 120 20.62 21.21 18.82
C THR A 120 20.67 22.67 19.28
N HIS A 121 19.56 23.42 19.19
CA HIS A 121 19.51 24.83 19.62
C HIS A 121 19.07 25.04 21.09
N GLY A 122 18.75 23.97 21.82
CA GLY A 122 18.39 24.02 23.25
C GLY A 122 19.57 23.87 24.22
N PHE A 123 20.81 23.67 23.74
CA PHE A 123 21.95 23.27 24.57
C PHE A 123 22.96 24.39 24.90
N PHE A 124 22.68 25.65 24.57
CA PHE A 124 23.55 26.79 24.91
C PHE A 124 22.79 27.89 25.64
N LYS A 125 22.47 27.64 26.92
CA LYS A 125 22.33 28.70 27.94
C LYS A 125 22.86 28.15 29.27
N LYS A 126 24.12 28.45 29.56
CA LYS A 126 24.66 28.60 30.91
C LYS A 126 25.39 29.93 30.95
#